data_AF-A0A7W0ZDY4-F1
#
_entry.id   AF-A0A7W0ZDY4-F1
#
_cell.length_a   1.000
_cell.length_b   1.000
_cell.length_c   1.000
_cell.angle_alpha   90.00
_cell.angle_beta   90.00
_cell.angle_gamma   90.00
#
_symmetry.space_group_name_H-M   'P 1'
#
loop_
_entity.id
_entity.type
_entity.pdbx_description
1 polymer ?
#
loop_
_entity_poly.entity_id
_entity_poly.type
_entity_poly.pdbx_seq_one_letter_code
_entity_poly.pdbx_strand_id
1 'polypeptide(L)'
;RYVIVPAGRRQEDTDPISAILDPVMEALEGERERHDTPPQVLELAEAAGFDVVGVERAPRHDYEDTPDEIARMVEQRAYSVLWDVPDDKWAEIVMPAVGALRSLPHPDLPLPRSSLTDLIVLERR
;
A
#
# COMPACT_ATOMS: atom_id res chain seq x y z
N ARG A 1 19.19 -8.59 20.19
CA ARG A 1 19.02 -7.28 19.49
C ARG A 1 17.74 -7.38 18.69
N TYR A 2 16.80 -6.44 18.83
CA TYR A 2 15.52 -6.51 18.11
C TYR A 2 15.54 -5.74 16.79
N VAL A 3 14.77 -6.24 15.82
CA VAL A 3 14.42 -5.59 14.55
C VAL A 3 12.90 -5.68 14.39
N ILE A 4 12.26 -4.59 13.99
CA ILE A 4 10.82 -4.54 13.73
C ILE A 4 10.64 -4.33 12.23
N VAL A 5 9.92 -5.24 11.58
CA VAL A 5 9.66 -5.21 10.14
C VAL A 5 8.17 -4.96 9.92
N PRO A 6 7.77 -3.82 9.33
CA PRO A 6 6.42 -3.65 8.80
C PRO A 6 6.20 -4.67 7.68
N ALA A 7 5.18 -5.50 7.80
CA ALA A 7 4.90 -6.57 6.84
C ALA A 7 3.43 -6.49 6.42
N GLY A 8 3.19 -5.91 5.24
CA GLY A 8 1.85 -5.66 4.75
C GLY A 8 1.20 -4.41 5.37
N ARG A 9 0.65 -3.56 4.50
CA ARG A 9 -0.29 -2.49 4.85
C ARG A 9 -1.65 -2.85 4.27
N ARG A 10 -2.71 -2.67 5.05
CA ARG A 10 -4.09 -2.85 4.60
C ARG A 10 -4.93 -1.63 4.94
N GLN A 11 -5.73 -1.20 3.98
CA GLN A 11 -6.83 -0.27 4.24
C GLN A 11 -7.98 -1.06 4.86
N GLU A 12 -8.58 -0.57 5.95
CA GLU A 12 -9.69 -1.29 6.61
C GLU A 12 -11.04 -1.07 5.92
N ASP A 13 -11.27 0.15 5.42
CA ASP A 13 -12.58 0.57 4.91
C ASP A 13 -12.54 0.76 3.39
N THR A 14 -13.48 0.14 2.67
CA THR A 14 -13.70 0.42 1.25
C THR A 14 -14.43 1.75 1.09
N ASP A 15 -13.67 2.83 0.98
CA ASP A 15 -14.16 4.15 0.60
C ASP A 15 -14.08 4.36 -0.93
N PRO A 16 -14.67 5.44 -1.49
CA PRO A 16 -14.69 5.68 -2.94
C PRO A 16 -13.31 5.79 -3.60
N ILE A 17 -12.28 6.27 -2.89
CA ILE A 17 -10.90 6.32 -3.41
C ILE A 17 -10.34 4.90 -3.47
N SER A 18 -10.49 4.12 -2.40
CA SER A 18 -10.00 2.73 -2.34
C SER A 18 -10.69 1.85 -3.37
N ALA A 19 -12.00 2.05 -3.60
CA ALA A 19 -12.76 1.35 -4.64
C ALA A 19 -12.24 1.60 -6.07
N ILE A 20 -11.53 2.71 -6.30
CA ILE A 20 -10.90 3.03 -7.59
C ILE A 20 -9.45 2.53 -7.63
N LEU A 21 -8.69 2.73 -6.55
CA LEU A 21 -7.25 2.44 -6.55
C LEU A 21 -6.89 0.98 -6.28
N ASP A 22 -7.62 0.28 -5.43
CA ASP A 22 -7.24 -1.10 -5.06
C ASP A 22 -7.16 -2.02 -6.29
N PRO A 23 -8.11 -2.00 -7.25
CA PRO A 23 -8.02 -2.82 -8.47
C PRO A 23 -6.85 -2.42 -9.37
N VAL A 24 -6.50 -1.13 -9.41
CA VAL A 24 -5.37 -0.62 -10.18
C VAL A 24 -4.06 -1.12 -9.57
N MET A 25 -3.93 -1.02 -8.24
CA MET A 25 -2.76 -1.51 -7.54
C MET A 25 -2.64 -3.03 -7.69
N GLU A 26 -3.72 -3.78 -7.55
CA GLU A 26 -3.73 -5.24 -7.77
C GLU A 26 -3.31 -5.61 -9.20
N ALA A 27 -3.81 -4.91 -10.21
CA ALA A 27 -3.45 -5.14 -11.61
C ALA A 27 -1.96 -4.87 -11.89
N LEU A 28 -1.36 -3.89 -11.20
CA LEU A 28 0.07 -3.54 -11.32
C LEU A 28 0.97 -4.41 -10.43
N GLU A 29 0.47 -4.88 -9.29
CA GLU A 29 1.16 -5.81 -8.40
C GLU A 29 1.18 -7.23 -8.97
N GLY A 30 0.19 -7.63 -9.78
CA GLY A 30 0.11 -8.99 -10.33
C GLY A 30 1.36 -9.45 -11.13
N GLU A 31 2.11 -8.53 -11.72
CA GLU A 31 3.37 -8.82 -12.42
C GLU A 31 4.63 -8.71 -11.52
N ARG A 32 4.48 -8.19 -10.30
CA ARG A 32 5.57 -7.99 -9.34
C ARG A 32 5.43 -8.94 -8.15
N GLU A 33 6.45 -9.74 -7.89
CA GLU A 33 6.49 -10.54 -6.67
C GLU A 33 6.61 -9.61 -5.46
N ARG A 34 5.54 -9.49 -4.67
CA ARG A 34 5.59 -8.81 -3.38
C ARG A 34 6.49 -9.64 -2.48
N HIS A 35 7.54 -9.02 -1.93
CA HIS A 35 8.55 -9.70 -1.09
C HIS A 35 8.43 -9.38 0.41
N ASP A 36 7.57 -8.42 0.77
CA ASP A 36 7.37 -7.94 2.14
C ASP A 36 6.10 -8.50 2.80
N THR A 37 5.58 -9.61 2.28
CA THR A 37 4.41 -10.26 2.90
C THR A 37 4.80 -10.90 4.23
N PRO A 38 3.90 -10.95 5.23
CA PRO A 38 4.22 -11.58 6.51
C PRO A 38 4.77 -13.02 6.35
N PRO A 39 4.18 -13.91 5.53
CA PRO A 39 4.73 -15.25 5.33
C PRO A 39 6.19 -15.26 4.84
N GLN A 40 6.53 -14.43 3.85
CA GLN A 40 7.89 -14.36 3.30
C GLN A 40 8.88 -13.78 4.30
N VAL A 41 8.50 -12.73 5.05
CA VAL A 41 9.38 -12.14 6.07
C VAL A 41 9.71 -13.16 7.17
N LEU A 42 8.74 -13.97 7.58
CA LEU A 42 8.95 -15.04 8.56
C LEU A 42 9.92 -16.11 8.04
N GLU A 43 9.79 -16.52 6.77
CA GLU A 43 10.71 -17.47 6.13
C GLU A 43 12.14 -16.91 6.03
N LEU A 44 12.29 -15.66 5.61
CA LEU A 44 13.59 -15.01 5.43
C LEU A 44 14.31 -14.70 6.75
N ALA A 45 13.56 -14.47 7.84
CA ALA A 45 14.12 -14.14 9.14
C ALA A 45 15.07 -15.24 9.68
N GLU A 46 14.66 -16.50 9.57
CA GLU A 46 15.46 -17.63 10.02
C GLU A 46 16.78 -17.74 9.24
N ALA A 47 16.70 -17.66 7.90
CA ALA A 47 17.87 -17.69 7.03
C ALA A 47 18.84 -16.52 7.31
N ALA A 48 18.32 -15.38 7.79
CA ALA A 48 19.11 -14.21 8.15
C ALA A 48 19.67 -14.24 9.59
N GLY A 49 19.46 -15.32 10.35
CA GLY A 49 19.96 -15.46 11.72
C GLY A 49 19.14 -14.72 12.78
N PHE A 50 17.83 -14.60 12.55
CA PHE A 50 16.87 -14.04 13.50
C PHE A 50 15.86 -15.10 13.93
N ASP A 51 15.40 -14.98 15.17
CA ASP A 51 14.23 -15.67 15.68
C ASP A 51 13.01 -14.74 15.61
N VAL A 52 11.86 -15.28 15.22
CA VAL A 52 10.58 -14.55 15.26
C VAL A 52 10.06 -14.61 16.69
N VAL A 53 9.98 -13.46 17.34
CA VAL A 53 9.54 -13.36 18.75
C VAL A 53 8.14 -12.79 18.89
N GLY A 54 7.57 -12.24 17.81
CA GLY A 54 6.19 -11.76 17.81
C GLY A 54 5.69 -11.31 16.44
N VAL A 55 4.37 -11.35 16.29
CA VAL A 55 3.65 -10.68 15.21
C VAL A 55 2.60 -9.81 15.89
N GLU A 56 2.81 -8.51 15.83
CA GLU A 56 1.97 -7.50 16.44
C GLU A 56 1.23 -6.73 15.37
N ARG A 57 0.19 -6.00 15.77
CA ARG A 57 -0.46 -5.03 14.90
C ARG A 57 -0.11 -3.63 15.36
N ALA A 58 0.38 -2.79 14.44
CA ALA A 58 0.55 -1.38 14.71
C ALA A 58 -0.80 -0.76 15.11
N PRO A 59 -0.82 0.26 15.98
CA PRO A 59 -2.03 1.04 16.21
C PRO A 59 -2.63 1.51 14.89
N ARG A 60 -3.97 1.51 14.82
CA ARG A 60 -4.71 2.05 13.68
C ARG A 60 -4.20 3.45 13.37
N HIS A 61 -3.84 3.69 12.12
CA HIS A 61 -3.44 5.00 11.65
C HIS A 61 -4.62 5.63 10.92
N ASP A 62 -5.27 6.58 11.59
CA ASP A 62 -6.31 7.42 11.02
C ASP A 62 -5.69 8.64 10.34
N TYR A 63 -6.19 8.95 9.15
CA TYR A 63 -5.73 10.05 8.32
C TYR A 63 -6.88 10.56 7.43
N GLU A 64 -6.65 11.68 6.77
CA GLU A 64 -7.59 12.26 5.82
C GLU A 64 -6.87 12.50 4.50
N ASP A 65 -7.51 12.15 3.40
CA ASP A 65 -7.06 12.48 2.05
C ASP A 65 -8.24 12.93 1.19
N THR A 66 -7.99 13.86 0.28
CA THR A 66 -8.94 14.23 -0.78
C THR A 66 -8.73 13.37 -2.03
N PRO A 67 -9.78 13.08 -2.82
CA PRO A 67 -9.62 12.45 -4.13
C PRO A 67 -8.60 13.17 -5.05
N ASP A 68 -8.57 14.50 -5.02
CA ASP A 68 -7.63 15.31 -5.81
C ASP A 68 -6.18 15.21 -5.33
N GLU A 69 -5.93 15.08 -4.03
CA GLU A 69 -4.59 14.80 -3.50
C GLU A 69 -4.10 13.44 -3.98
N ILE A 70 -4.94 12.41 -3.86
CA ILE A 70 -4.59 11.07 -4.30
C ILE A 70 -4.36 11.03 -5.82
N ALA A 71 -5.22 11.67 -6.62
CA ALA A 71 -5.03 11.78 -8.06
C ALA A 71 -3.67 12.41 -8.41
N ARG A 72 -3.28 13.49 -7.71
CA ARG A 72 -1.96 14.13 -7.87
C ARG A 72 -0.82 13.22 -7.46
N MET A 73 -0.94 12.50 -6.34
CA MET A 73 0.08 11.56 -5.88
C MET A 73 0.29 10.41 -6.87
N VAL A 74 -0.79 9.90 -7.45
CA VAL A 74 -0.74 8.89 -8.52
C VAL A 74 -0.03 9.47 -9.74
N GLU A 75 -0.46 10.63 -10.26
CA GLU A 75 0.19 11.27 -11.43
C GLU A 75 1.68 11.53 -11.23
N GLN A 76 2.09 11.89 -10.00
CA GLN A 76 3.49 12.14 -9.64
C GLN A 76 4.30 10.85 -9.40
N ARG A 77 3.70 9.67 -9.56
CA ARG A 77 4.32 8.37 -9.25
C ARG A 77 4.84 8.31 -7.81
N ALA A 78 4.10 8.87 -6.85
CA ALA A 78 4.52 8.92 -5.45
C ALA A 78 4.58 7.53 -4.80
N TYR A 79 3.76 6.57 -5.26
CA TYR A 79 3.77 5.20 -4.78
C TYR A 79 4.84 4.37 -5.52
N SER A 80 5.62 3.58 -4.79
CA SER A 80 6.72 2.80 -5.36
C SER A 80 6.29 1.80 -6.43
N VAL A 81 5.08 1.24 -6.32
CA VAL A 81 4.48 0.38 -7.36
C VAL A 81 4.32 1.09 -8.70
N LEU A 82 4.33 2.42 -8.74
CA LEU A 82 4.18 3.22 -9.96
C LEU A 82 5.50 3.56 -10.65
N TRP A 83 6.66 3.33 -10.02
CA TRP A 83 7.95 3.85 -10.49
C TRP A 83 8.39 3.27 -11.83
N ASP A 84 8.25 1.97 -12.02
CA ASP A 84 8.62 1.29 -13.28
C ASP A 84 7.42 0.92 -14.16
N VAL A 85 6.26 1.55 -13.98
CA VAL A 85 5.09 1.29 -14.85
C VAL A 85 5.36 1.86 -16.24
N PRO A 86 5.35 1.02 -17.31
CA PRO A 86 5.55 1.48 -18.68
C PRO A 86 4.45 2.45 -19.16
N ASP A 87 4.76 3.32 -20.11
CA ASP A 87 3.85 4.40 -20.53
C ASP A 87 2.55 3.89 -21.18
N ASP A 88 2.58 2.74 -21.86
CA ASP A 88 1.39 2.09 -22.42
C ASP A 88 0.45 1.60 -21.31
N LYS A 89 0.99 0.92 -20.30
CA LYS A 89 0.25 0.50 -19.09
C LYS A 89 -0.21 1.69 -18.26
N TRP A 90 0.58 2.75 -18.21
CA TRP A 90 0.20 4.00 -17.58
C TRP A 90 -1.07 4.59 -18.21
N ALA A 91 -1.08 4.70 -19.54
CA ALA A 91 -2.23 5.23 -20.27
C ALA A 91 -3.46 4.31 -20.18
N GLU A 92 -3.26 2.99 -20.20
CA GLU A 92 -4.33 1.99 -20.16
C GLU A 92 -4.98 1.85 -18.77
N ILE A 93 -4.18 1.84 -17.70
CA ILE A 93 -4.63 1.45 -16.36
C ILE A 93 -4.68 2.65 -15.41
N VAL A 94 -3.62 3.46 -15.37
CA VAL A 94 -3.45 4.51 -14.35
C VAL A 94 -4.24 5.77 -14.68
N MET A 95 -4.15 6.25 -15.93
CA MET A 95 -4.83 7.49 -16.34
C MET A 95 -6.37 7.44 -16.19
N PRO A 96 -7.06 6.32 -16.48
CA PRO A 96 -8.49 6.21 -16.19
C PRO A 96 -8.82 6.35 -14.71
N ALA A 97 -7.99 5.79 -13.82
CA ALA A 97 -8.17 5.88 -12.38
C ALA A 97 -8.00 7.32 -11.87
N VAL A 98 -6.99 8.04 -12.38
CA VAL A 98 -6.81 9.48 -12.10
C VAL A 98 -8.04 10.28 -12.53
N GLY A 99 -8.59 9.99 -13.72
CA GLY A 99 -9.82 10.62 -14.21
C GLY A 99 -11.03 10.31 -13.33
N ALA A 100 -11.15 9.07 -12.87
CA ALA A 100 -12.23 8.62 -11.99
C ALA A 100 -12.17 9.31 -10.61
N LEU A 101 -10.98 9.42 -10.01
CA LEU A 101 -10.77 10.12 -8.73
C LEU A 101 -11.21 11.59 -8.82
N ARG A 102 -10.81 12.29 -9.89
CA ARG A 102 -11.20 13.68 -10.13
C ARG A 102 -12.68 13.86 -10.43
N SER A 103 -13.35 12.80 -10.88
CA SER A 103 -14.78 12.81 -11.20
C SER A 103 -15.66 12.42 -10.00
N LEU A 104 -15.08 12.07 -8.86
CA LEU A 104 -15.83 11.82 -7.63
C LEU A 104 -16.56 13.09 -7.18
N PRO A 105 -17.73 12.97 -6.53
CA PRO A 105 -18.39 14.12 -5.91
C PRO A 105 -17.47 14.76 -4.86
N HIS A 106 -17.30 16.08 -4.93
CA HIS A 106 -16.48 16.86 -4.01
C HIS A 106 -15.02 16.37 -3.91
N PRO A 107 -14.27 16.38 -5.03
CA PRO A 107 -12.92 15.80 -5.09
C PRO A 107 -11.89 16.57 -4.24
N ASP A 108 -12.25 17.76 -3.78
CA ASP A 108 -11.48 18.65 -2.91
C ASP A 108 -11.80 18.52 -1.42
N LEU A 109 -12.80 17.70 -1.04
CA LEU A 109 -13.16 17.48 0.35
C LEU A 109 -12.45 16.25 0.94
N PRO A 110 -11.89 16.35 2.16
CA PRO A 110 -11.18 15.25 2.79
C PRO A 110 -12.15 14.12 3.16
N LEU A 111 -11.71 12.89 2.93
CA LEU A 111 -12.39 11.69 3.40
C LEU A 111 -11.62 11.09 4.57
N PRO A 112 -12.29 10.74 5.69
CA PRO A 112 -11.64 10.02 6.77
C PRO A 112 -11.28 8.62 6.31
N ARG A 113 -10.03 8.23 6.56
CA ARG A 113 -9.44 6.97 6.11
C ARG A 113 -8.64 6.33 7.24
N SER A 114 -8.46 5.01 7.17
CA SER A 114 -7.65 4.30 8.14
C SER A 114 -6.88 3.14 7.55
N SER A 115 -5.67 2.93 8.06
CA SER A 115 -4.82 1.82 7.66
C SER A 115 -4.28 1.06 8.87
N LEU A 116 -4.07 -0.23 8.66
CA LEU A 116 -3.39 -1.13 9.57
C LEU A 116 -2.09 -1.61 8.94
N THR A 117 -1.15 -1.97 9.80
CA THR A 117 0.14 -2.54 9.40
C THR A 117 0.50 -3.62 10.41
N ASP A 118 0.76 -4.82 9.92
CA ASP A 118 1.28 -5.88 10.78
C ASP A 118 2.79 -5.66 10.97
N LEU A 119 3.27 -5.92 12.18
CA LEU A 119 4.65 -5.72 12.62
C LEU A 119 5.23 -7.06 13.03
N ILE A 120 6.26 -7.51 12.32
CA ILE A 120 7.01 -8.71 12.70
C ILE A 120 8.19 -8.28 13.58
N VAL A 121 8.24 -8.83 14.78
CA VAL A 121 9.31 -8.57 15.75
C VAL A 121 10.30 -9.72 15.69
N LEU A 122 11.54 -9.38 15.36
CA LEU A 122 12.64 -10.30 15.18
C LEU A 122 13.71 -10.06 16.25
N GLU A 123 14.25 -11.12 16.83
CA GLU A 123 15.39 -11.08 17.73
C GLU A 123 16.61 -11.72 17.06
N ARG A 124 17.73 -11.02 17.04
CA ARG A 124 18.99 -11.59 16.56
C ARG A 124 19.45 -12.71 17.48
N ARG A 125 19.74 -13.87 16.89
CA ARG A 125 20.38 -15.02 17.54
C ARG A 125 21.75 -14.67 18.14
#